data_AF-A0A952UK35-F1
#
_entry.id   AF-A0A952UK35-F1
#
_cell.length_a   1.000
_cell.length_b   1.000
_cell.length_c   1.000
_cell.angle_alpha   90.00
_cell.angle_beta   90.00
_cell.angle_gamma   90.00
#
_symmetry.space_group_name_H-M   'P 1'
#
loop_
_entity.id
_entity.type
_entity.pdbx_description
1 polymer ?
#
loop_
_entity_poly.entity_id
_entity_poly.type
_entity_poly.pdbx_seq_one_letter_code
_entity_poly.pdbx_strand_id
1 'polypeptide(L)'
;MRLREGLYIFRDQWSGHRVLLGIVVLLAACFFSAGVTEAADTGKLVEKDGKYVFVESMDPSLKLLLERSVKSGMITQEEYEQVVKDSEERTQLLSPTFRGWYDRGFNLSMNDNAFFLKIRFRSQLRYTQRFRNDAWRNPGEAKNFPELLGVFGDYRANRSENSASSFNVRRLRFYFMGHLFDPDFKYYIQMRAETAENAQSPGSLSLFDVNFTYTKLPWANVQFGQYKVYFNRSQINSTASMQFAERALVQDAFTASGLDRRDIGITIMNDEELFPVNYYFGVFNGAGPSFNRLGSFTSEEATVGCPGGQTSGNPFPSPAGCPANQRNLNANTRIDVDRLMYVARLNWNILGRPGYGEGDLAYSETPQFAVGGGYSYNPAVNTSSDNAFVGLDLANLNIRRQLAAFGNGRQLGLGIVDYSTWAADGVFKYRGFSLQGEFYFKNVIRHDKGLPCMNAACTTTAPNNFGNAMGWYVQGGYYLIPRTVEVAARYAYWDPDTNSANDLIRQADLSLNWFLNGTYDHQIMVTYSNTQFGTGGYAIGRSAPLPPGSGTVPLDAVGGTLIENAIRVQYQIFF
;
A
#
# COMPACT_ATOMS: atom_id res chain seq x y z
N MET A 1 35.75 -24.81 42.62
CA MET A 1 36.16 -23.81 41.61
C MET A 1 36.03 -24.49 40.23
N ARG A 2 34.77 -24.65 39.80
CA ARG A 2 34.13 -23.98 38.65
C ARG A 2 34.65 -24.45 37.29
N LEU A 3 33.98 -25.47 36.75
CA LEU A 3 33.56 -25.61 35.34
C LEU A 3 32.81 -26.94 35.19
N ARG A 4 31.50 -26.92 35.46
CA ARG A 4 30.49 -27.92 35.03
C ARG A 4 29.14 -27.41 35.51
N GLU A 5 28.27 -27.06 34.56
CA GLU A 5 26.78 -27.09 34.59
C GLU A 5 26.23 -26.05 33.60
N GLY A 6 25.34 -26.50 32.70
CA GLY A 6 24.61 -25.61 31.79
C GLY A 6 24.40 -26.14 30.37
N LEU A 7 23.93 -27.39 30.19
CA LEU A 7 23.32 -27.81 28.92
C LEU A 7 22.31 -28.95 29.12
N TYR A 8 21.17 -28.62 29.72
CA TYR A 8 19.95 -29.43 29.69
C TYR A 8 18.77 -28.47 29.77
N ILE A 9 18.15 -28.19 28.61
CA ILE A 9 16.73 -27.85 28.37
C ILE A 9 16.68 -27.60 26.84
N PHE A 10 16.55 -28.66 26.05
CA PHE A 10 16.09 -28.65 24.66
C PHE A 10 15.82 -30.11 24.27
N ARG A 11 14.75 -30.67 24.83
CA ARG A 11 14.21 -31.95 24.41
C ARG A 11 12.71 -31.95 24.69
N ASP A 12 11.97 -31.43 23.72
CA ASP A 12 10.68 -31.97 23.26
C ASP A 12 9.95 -30.92 22.41
N GLN A 13 9.77 -31.27 21.14
CA GLN A 13 8.78 -30.79 20.15
C GLN A 13 9.43 -30.66 18.76
N TRP A 14 9.70 -31.80 18.13
CA TRP A 14 9.92 -31.91 16.70
C TRP A 14 9.10 -33.09 16.15
N SER A 15 7.81 -32.85 15.91
CA SER A 15 6.96 -33.73 15.09
C SER A 15 6.46 -32.96 13.87
N GLY A 16 7.37 -32.66 12.93
CA GLY A 16 7.09 -31.89 11.71
C GLY A 16 7.56 -32.54 10.40
N HIS A 17 8.01 -33.81 10.43
CA HIS A 17 8.65 -34.45 9.28
C HIS A 17 7.70 -35.03 8.22
N ARG A 18 6.37 -34.87 8.35
CA ARG A 18 5.40 -35.38 7.37
C ARG A 18 4.76 -34.31 6.49
N VAL A 19 4.94 -33.02 6.79
CA VAL A 19 4.35 -31.91 6.02
C VAL A 19 5.32 -31.37 4.96
N LEU A 20 6.63 -31.38 5.23
CA LEU A 20 7.65 -30.92 4.28
C LEU A 20 7.82 -31.85 3.07
N LEU A 21 7.61 -33.16 3.24
CA LEU A 21 7.72 -34.14 2.14
C LEU A 21 6.51 -34.08 1.18
N GLY A 22 5.34 -33.69 1.67
CA GLY A 22 4.11 -33.59 0.86
C GLY A 22 4.10 -32.39 -0.10
N ILE A 23 4.80 -31.30 0.25
CA ILE A 23 4.89 -30.09 -0.57
C ILE A 23 5.88 -30.26 -1.72
N VAL A 24 6.93 -31.07 -1.54
CA VAL A 24 7.94 -31.36 -2.58
C VAL A 24 7.37 -32.27 -3.68
N VAL A 25 6.40 -33.14 -3.38
CA VAL A 25 5.78 -34.04 -4.37
C VAL A 25 4.76 -33.33 -5.26
N LEU A 26 4.14 -32.23 -4.79
CA LEU A 26 3.19 -31.44 -5.59
C LEU A 26 3.89 -30.51 -6.60
N LEU A 27 5.15 -30.15 -6.37
CA LEU A 27 5.97 -29.34 -7.28
C LEU A 27 6.53 -30.14 -8.48
N ALA A 28 6.57 -31.47 -8.39
CA ALA A 28 7.08 -32.34 -9.46
C ALA A 28 6.06 -32.63 -10.58
N ALA A 29 4.78 -32.28 -10.39
CA ALA A 29 3.70 -32.64 -11.32
C ALA A 29 3.42 -31.61 -12.44
N CYS A 30 4.08 -30.45 -12.45
CA CYS A 30 3.87 -29.39 -13.46
C CYS A 30 4.90 -29.40 -14.62
N PHE A 31 5.67 -30.47 -14.79
CA PHE A 31 6.82 -30.50 -15.71
C PHE A 31 6.54 -30.84 -17.18
N PHE A 32 5.28 -30.83 -17.65
CA PHE A 32 5.02 -31.11 -19.06
C PHE A 32 4.02 -30.14 -19.71
N SER A 33 4.42 -29.67 -20.88
CA SER A 33 3.68 -28.96 -21.93
C SER A 33 3.51 -27.44 -21.80
N ALA A 34 4.38 -26.70 -22.49
CA ALA A 34 4.01 -25.47 -23.18
C ALA A 34 4.96 -25.31 -24.38
N GLY A 35 4.50 -25.71 -25.56
CA GLY A 35 5.17 -25.39 -26.82
C GLY A 35 5.03 -23.90 -27.09
N VAL A 36 6.15 -23.26 -27.48
CA VAL A 36 6.17 -21.88 -27.95
C VAL A 36 5.58 -21.87 -29.35
N THR A 37 4.37 -21.35 -29.50
CA THR A 37 3.86 -20.90 -30.80
C THR A 37 4.29 -19.46 -31.00
N GLU A 38 5.24 -19.25 -31.92
CA GLU A 38 5.52 -17.94 -32.49
C GLU A 38 4.27 -17.44 -33.21
N ALA A 39 3.69 -16.35 -32.70
CA ALA A 39 2.68 -15.61 -33.43
C ALA A 39 3.39 -14.87 -34.57
N ALA A 40 2.96 -15.12 -35.80
CA ALA A 40 3.47 -14.41 -36.97
C ALA A 40 3.19 -12.91 -36.82
N ASP A 41 4.24 -12.09 -36.86
CA ASP A 41 4.16 -10.63 -36.89
C ASP A 41 3.42 -10.20 -38.18
N THR A 42 2.15 -9.82 -38.06
CA THR A 42 1.35 -9.28 -39.17
C THR A 42 1.15 -7.78 -39.00
N GLY A 43 2.20 -7.02 -39.32
CA GLY A 43 2.10 -5.61 -39.70
C GLY A 43 3.13 -4.69 -39.05
N LYS A 44 3.33 -3.52 -39.68
CA LYS A 44 4.38 -2.56 -39.34
C LYS A 44 3.77 -1.18 -39.10
N LEU A 45 4.24 -0.50 -38.05
CA LEU A 45 3.94 0.92 -37.81
C LEU A 45 4.64 1.77 -38.88
N VAL A 46 3.86 2.60 -39.59
CA VAL A 46 4.38 3.56 -40.57
C VAL A 46 3.86 4.96 -40.19
N GLU A 47 4.76 5.93 -40.12
CA GLU A 47 4.42 7.33 -39.84
C GLU A 47 3.96 8.01 -41.12
N LYS A 48 2.75 8.58 -41.10
CA LYS A 48 2.23 9.38 -42.22
C LYS A 48 1.50 10.61 -41.66
N ASP A 49 1.89 11.80 -42.15
CA ASP A 49 1.28 13.09 -41.80
C ASP A 49 1.23 13.39 -40.29
N GLY A 50 2.27 13.01 -39.54
CA GLY A 50 2.38 13.24 -38.09
C GLY A 50 1.50 12.32 -37.24
N LYS A 51 0.94 11.25 -37.81
CA LYS A 51 0.20 10.20 -37.10
C LYS A 51 0.80 8.83 -37.41
N TYR A 52 0.90 7.98 -36.38
CA TYR A 52 1.33 6.59 -36.54
C TYR A 52 0.15 5.74 -37.01
N VAL A 53 0.26 5.19 -38.23
CA VAL A 53 -0.75 4.32 -38.82
C VAL A 53 -0.13 2.94 -39.01
N PHE A 54 -0.78 1.92 -38.46
CA PHE A 54 -0.34 0.54 -38.64
C PHE A 54 -0.95 -0.04 -39.92
N VAL A 55 -0.10 -0.38 -40.88
CA VAL A 55 -0.50 -1.00 -42.16
C VAL A 55 -0.37 -2.51 -42.01
N GLU A 56 -1.51 -3.20 -42.07
CA GLU A 56 -1.55 -4.66 -42.15
C GLU A 56 -1.10 -5.04 -43.58
N SER A 57 -0.05 -5.85 -43.71
CA SER A 57 0.48 -6.19 -45.03
C SER A 57 -0.53 -7.02 -45.81
N MET A 58 -0.75 -6.66 -47.07
CA MET A 58 -1.51 -7.45 -48.06
C MET A 58 -1.20 -8.95 -47.93
N ASP A 59 -2.23 -9.81 -48.04
CA ASP A 59 -2.10 -11.28 -47.96
C ASP A 59 -0.85 -11.76 -48.73
N PRO A 60 0.06 -12.52 -48.08
CA PRO A 60 1.31 -12.96 -48.69
C PRO A 60 1.11 -13.64 -50.05
N SER A 61 -0.01 -14.35 -50.23
CA SER A 61 -0.36 -15.04 -51.47
C SER A 61 -0.73 -14.06 -52.59
N LEU A 62 -1.58 -13.07 -52.28
CA LEU A 62 -1.98 -12.01 -53.20
C LEU A 62 -0.78 -11.13 -53.61
N LYS A 63 0.10 -10.80 -52.66
CA LYS A 63 1.34 -10.06 -52.91
C LYS A 63 2.25 -10.79 -53.90
N LEU A 64 2.44 -12.10 -53.69
CA LEU A 64 3.26 -12.94 -54.56
C LEU A 64 2.70 -13.06 -55.98
N LEU A 65 1.37 -13.11 -56.11
CA LEU A 65 0.69 -13.13 -57.41
C LEU A 65 0.86 -11.81 -58.14
N LEU A 66 0.67 -10.67 -57.46
CA LEU A 66 0.85 -9.35 -58.05
C LEU A 66 2.30 -9.08 -58.46
N GLU A 67 3.27 -9.44 -57.61
CA GLU A 67 4.70 -9.33 -57.94
C GLU A 67 5.10 -10.21 -59.14
N ARG A 68 4.50 -11.41 -59.26
CA ARG A 68 4.72 -12.29 -60.42
C ARG A 68 4.08 -11.72 -61.69
N SER A 69 2.91 -11.11 -61.59
CA SER A 69 2.20 -10.48 -62.71
C SER A 69 2.90 -9.23 -63.24
N VAL A 70 3.55 -8.44 -62.37
CA VAL A 70 4.44 -7.34 -62.79
C VAL A 70 5.65 -7.90 -63.54
N LYS A 71 6.28 -8.95 -62.99
CA LYS A 71 7.45 -9.59 -63.62
C LYS A 71 7.16 -10.26 -64.97
N SER A 72 5.94 -10.76 -65.17
CA SER A 72 5.50 -11.35 -66.44
C SER A 72 4.99 -10.32 -67.45
N GLY A 73 4.94 -9.03 -67.08
CA GLY A 73 4.45 -7.95 -67.94
C GLY A 73 2.94 -7.97 -68.17
N MET A 74 2.18 -8.71 -67.36
CA MET A 74 0.71 -8.76 -67.44
C MET A 74 0.05 -7.52 -66.84
N ILE A 75 0.72 -6.85 -65.90
CA ILE A 75 0.30 -5.58 -65.30
C ILE A 75 1.49 -4.63 -65.25
N THR A 76 1.22 -3.34 -65.34
CA THR A 76 2.22 -2.27 -65.20
C THR A 76 2.55 -2.00 -63.72
N GLN A 77 3.67 -1.31 -63.48
CA GLN A 77 4.08 -0.92 -62.13
C GLN A 77 3.07 0.05 -61.48
N GLU A 78 2.46 0.94 -62.27
CA GLU A 78 1.41 1.87 -61.80
C GLU A 78 0.13 1.11 -61.40
N GLU A 79 -0.28 0.11 -62.18
CA GLU A 79 -1.43 -0.73 -61.84
C GLU A 79 -1.19 -1.55 -60.55
N TYR A 80 0.04 -2.02 -60.32
CA TYR A 80 0.41 -2.66 -59.06
C TYR A 80 0.25 -1.73 -57.87
N GLU A 81 0.81 -0.51 -57.95
CA GLU A 81 0.74 0.47 -56.87
C GLU A 81 -0.69 0.91 -56.58
N GLN A 82 -1.52 1.07 -57.63
CA GLN A 82 -2.92 1.41 -57.48
C GLN A 82 -3.72 0.27 -56.83
N VAL A 83 -3.51 -0.99 -57.23
CA VAL A 83 -4.18 -2.15 -56.62
C VAL A 83 -3.77 -2.34 -55.17
N VAL A 84 -2.49 -2.13 -54.83
CA VAL A 84 -2.02 -2.16 -53.43
C VAL A 84 -2.71 -1.07 -52.62
N LYS A 85 -2.78 0.16 -53.15
CA LYS A 85 -3.44 1.27 -52.48
C LYS A 85 -4.95 1.05 -52.30
N ASP A 86 -5.65 0.59 -53.32
CA ASP A 86 -7.08 0.28 -53.26
C ASP A 86 -7.36 -0.90 -52.30
N SER A 87 -6.46 -1.89 -52.25
CA SER A 87 -6.53 -2.99 -51.29
C SER A 87 -6.30 -2.52 -49.86
N GLU A 88 -5.36 -1.60 -49.64
CA GLU A 88 -5.09 -0.99 -48.32
C GLU A 88 -6.28 -0.14 -47.86
N GLU A 89 -6.84 0.70 -48.74
CA GLU A 89 -8.03 1.51 -48.47
C GLU A 89 -9.26 0.64 -48.18
N ARG A 90 -9.49 -0.41 -48.98
CA ARG A 90 -10.58 -1.37 -48.76
C ARG A 90 -10.41 -2.15 -47.45
N THR A 91 -9.18 -2.57 -47.13
CA THR A 91 -8.88 -3.24 -45.86
C THR A 91 -9.11 -2.30 -44.69
N GLN A 92 -8.72 -1.02 -44.79
CA GLN A 92 -9.02 -0.02 -43.78
C GLN A 92 -10.54 0.17 -43.57
N LEU A 93 -11.31 0.28 -44.66
CA LEU A 93 -12.77 0.45 -44.61
C LEU A 93 -13.50 -0.78 -44.06
N LEU A 94 -12.98 -1.99 -44.31
CA LEU A 94 -13.55 -3.25 -43.83
C LEU A 94 -13.04 -3.64 -42.44
N SER A 95 -11.92 -3.10 -41.99
CA SER A 95 -11.39 -3.37 -40.66
C SER A 95 -12.35 -2.85 -39.59
N PRO A 96 -12.63 -3.61 -38.53
CA PRO A 96 -13.34 -3.07 -37.38
C PRO A 96 -12.59 -1.83 -36.88
N THR A 97 -13.35 -0.84 -36.42
CA THR A 97 -12.79 0.44 -35.91
C THR A 97 -11.91 0.27 -34.67
N PHE A 98 -11.88 -0.93 -34.10
CA PHE A 98 -11.11 -1.33 -32.93
C PHE A 98 -10.30 -2.60 -33.20
N ARG A 99 -9.23 -2.77 -32.42
CA ARG A 99 -8.36 -3.95 -32.40
C ARG A 99 -8.31 -4.50 -30.99
N GLY A 100 -8.53 -5.80 -30.86
CA GLY A 100 -8.36 -6.54 -29.62
C GLY A 100 -7.23 -7.55 -29.77
N TRP A 101 -6.32 -7.61 -28.80
CA TRP A 101 -5.27 -8.63 -28.78
C TRP A 101 -4.97 -9.08 -27.35
N TYR A 102 -4.31 -10.22 -27.25
CA TYR A 102 -3.81 -10.76 -25.99
C TYR A 102 -2.30 -10.59 -25.94
N ASP A 103 -1.81 -9.84 -24.94
CA ASP A 103 -0.40 -9.77 -24.56
C ASP A 103 -0.33 -9.58 -23.06
N ARG A 104 -0.09 -10.70 -22.36
CA ARG A 104 -0.07 -10.81 -20.90
C ARG A 104 -1.24 -10.00 -20.31
N GLY A 105 -2.44 -10.29 -20.83
CA GLY A 105 -3.68 -9.58 -20.55
C GLY A 105 -4.44 -9.16 -21.81
N PHE A 106 -5.65 -8.65 -21.63
CA PHE A 106 -6.50 -8.21 -22.74
C PHE A 106 -6.24 -6.75 -23.05
N ASN A 107 -6.05 -6.45 -24.33
CA ASN A 107 -5.82 -5.11 -24.83
C ASN A 107 -6.86 -4.79 -25.91
N LEU A 108 -7.35 -3.56 -25.89
CA LEU A 108 -8.30 -3.02 -26.85
C LEU A 108 -7.86 -1.61 -27.24
N SER A 109 -7.70 -1.34 -28.53
CA SER A 109 -7.35 -0.01 -29.06
C SER A 109 -8.28 0.38 -30.19
N MET A 110 -8.58 1.66 -30.35
CA MET A 110 -9.16 2.18 -31.58
C MET A 110 -8.06 2.35 -32.64
N ASN A 111 -8.42 2.28 -33.93
CA ASN A 111 -7.47 2.40 -35.04
C ASN A 111 -6.83 3.80 -35.15
N ASP A 112 -7.52 4.83 -34.66
CA ASP A 112 -7.04 6.21 -34.61
C ASP A 112 -6.11 6.50 -33.42
N ASN A 113 -5.86 5.49 -32.57
CA ASN A 113 -5.09 5.60 -31.33
C ASN A 113 -5.63 6.67 -30.35
N ALA A 114 -6.90 7.07 -30.48
CA ALA A 114 -7.52 8.00 -29.54
C ALA A 114 -7.90 7.30 -28.23
N PHE A 115 -8.24 6.02 -28.28
CA PHE A 115 -8.63 5.23 -27.11
C PHE A 115 -7.82 3.95 -27.02
N PHE A 116 -7.33 3.69 -25.80
CA PHE A 116 -6.65 2.44 -25.47
C PHE A 116 -7.08 1.94 -24.09
N LEU A 117 -7.26 0.62 -23.98
CA LEU A 117 -7.63 -0.09 -22.78
C LEU A 117 -6.80 -1.37 -22.63
N LYS A 118 -6.10 -1.46 -21.50
CA LYS A 118 -5.43 -2.65 -20.99
C LYS A 118 -6.20 -3.15 -19.77
N ILE A 119 -6.68 -4.38 -19.84
CA ILE A 119 -7.29 -5.09 -18.73
C ILE A 119 -6.25 -6.06 -18.17
N ARG A 120 -5.96 -5.96 -16.87
CA ARG A 120 -5.06 -6.87 -16.15
C ARG A 120 -5.72 -7.40 -14.89
N PHE A 121 -5.22 -8.52 -14.42
CA PHE A 121 -5.65 -9.19 -13.21
C PHE A 121 -4.46 -9.59 -12.35
N ARG A 122 -4.62 -9.48 -11.04
CA ARG A 122 -3.65 -10.01 -10.08
C ARG A 122 -4.35 -10.80 -9.00
N SER A 123 -3.84 -12.00 -8.72
CA SER A 123 -4.21 -12.80 -7.57
C SER A 123 -2.99 -13.11 -6.72
N GLN A 124 -3.17 -13.04 -5.40
CA GLN A 124 -2.23 -13.50 -4.40
C GLN A 124 -2.98 -14.40 -3.42
N LEU A 125 -2.71 -15.69 -3.50
CA LEU A 125 -3.18 -16.68 -2.55
C LEU A 125 -2.08 -16.94 -1.53
N ARG A 126 -2.45 -17.04 -0.26
CA ARG A 126 -1.45 -17.20 0.80
C ARG A 126 -1.90 -18.20 1.84
N TYR A 127 -0.95 -19.03 2.25
CA TYR A 127 -0.98 -19.77 3.50
C TYR A 127 -0.10 -19.05 4.53
N THR A 128 -0.59 -18.89 5.74
CA THR A 128 0.18 -18.33 6.85
C THR A 128 0.11 -19.25 8.05
N GLN A 129 1.27 -19.62 8.57
CA GLN A 129 1.43 -20.27 9.87
C GLN A 129 2.05 -19.27 10.85
N ARG A 130 1.42 -19.05 12.00
CA ARG A 130 1.90 -18.16 13.05
C ARG A 130 2.19 -18.94 14.33
N PHE A 131 3.23 -18.52 15.03
CA PHE A 131 3.59 -18.95 16.36
C PHE A 131 3.83 -17.72 17.25
N ARG A 132 3.13 -17.66 18.38
CA ARG A 132 3.09 -16.52 19.29
C ARG A 132 3.44 -16.96 20.70
N ASN A 133 4.14 -16.12 21.44
CA ASN A 133 4.40 -16.36 22.86
C ASN A 133 3.16 -16.05 23.73
N ASP A 134 3.20 -16.45 25.01
CA ASP A 134 2.06 -16.29 25.93
C ASP A 134 1.66 -14.83 26.19
N ALA A 135 2.58 -13.88 25.97
CA ALA A 135 2.28 -12.45 26.06
C ALA A 135 1.13 -12.02 25.13
N TRP A 136 0.92 -12.73 24.01
CA TRP A 136 -0.21 -12.48 23.10
C TRP A 136 -1.58 -12.86 23.69
N ARG A 137 -1.63 -13.73 24.71
CA ARG A 137 -2.87 -14.02 25.45
C ARG A 137 -3.14 -12.96 26.50
N ASN A 138 -2.09 -12.49 27.18
CA ASN A 138 -2.17 -11.44 28.19
C ASN A 138 -0.80 -10.74 28.32
N PRO A 139 -0.68 -9.44 27.96
CA PRO A 139 -1.76 -8.50 27.67
C PRO A 139 -2.41 -8.59 26.29
N GLY A 140 -1.70 -9.07 25.26
CA GLY A 140 -2.04 -8.84 23.85
C GLY A 140 -1.59 -7.47 23.32
N GLU A 141 -1.84 -7.18 22.04
CA GLU A 141 -1.55 -5.89 21.41
C GLU A 141 -2.79 -5.00 21.46
N ALA A 142 -2.77 -3.92 22.25
CA ALA A 142 -3.89 -2.98 22.33
C ALA A 142 -3.55 -1.56 21.87
N LYS A 143 -2.28 -1.26 21.65
CA LYS A 143 -1.82 0.14 21.59
C LYS A 143 -1.74 0.58 20.14
N ASN A 144 -1.06 -0.17 19.30
CA ASN A 144 -0.77 0.20 17.92
C ASN A 144 -1.78 -0.45 16.95
N PHE A 145 -2.15 -1.70 17.18
CA PHE A 145 -3.05 -2.52 16.37
C PHE A 145 -4.25 -3.06 17.19
N PRO A 146 -5.05 -2.20 17.83
CA PRO A 146 -6.22 -2.64 18.58
C PRO A 146 -7.27 -3.26 17.64
N GLU A 147 -8.01 -4.23 18.16
CA GLU A 147 -9.18 -4.76 17.47
C GLU A 147 -10.36 -3.78 17.63
N LEU A 148 -10.99 -3.40 16.52
CA LEU A 148 -12.19 -2.56 16.47
C LEU A 148 -13.43 -3.45 16.29
N LEU A 149 -14.31 -3.51 17.30
CA LEU A 149 -15.49 -4.36 17.30
C LEU A 149 -16.80 -3.57 17.34
N GLY A 150 -17.80 -4.11 16.64
CA GLY A 150 -19.18 -3.61 16.63
C GLY A 150 -19.38 -2.31 15.84
N VAL A 151 -20.64 -1.89 15.76
CA VAL A 151 -21.08 -0.65 15.09
C VAL A 151 -20.60 0.60 15.86
N PHE A 152 -20.47 0.49 17.18
CA PHE A 152 -20.02 1.57 18.06
C PHE A 152 -18.48 1.71 18.09
N GLY A 153 -17.73 0.67 17.69
CA GLY A 153 -16.27 0.75 17.55
C GLY A 153 -15.53 0.61 18.88
N ASP A 154 -15.89 -0.41 19.66
CA ASP A 154 -15.16 -0.79 20.87
C ASP A 154 -13.72 -1.18 20.52
N TYR A 155 -12.75 -0.74 21.33
CA TYR A 155 -11.35 -1.15 21.18
C TYR A 155 -11.01 -2.23 22.18
N ARG A 156 -10.39 -3.31 21.69
CA ARG A 156 -9.88 -4.39 22.54
C ARG A 156 -8.42 -4.69 22.21
N ALA A 157 -7.70 -5.28 23.16
CA ALA A 157 -6.44 -5.93 22.82
C ALA A 157 -6.70 -7.01 21.79
N ASN A 158 -5.97 -6.94 20.67
CA ASN A 158 -5.79 -8.06 19.79
C ASN A 158 -5.01 -9.14 20.55
N ARG A 159 -5.73 -10.19 20.92
CA ARG A 159 -5.20 -11.36 21.64
C ARG A 159 -5.26 -12.57 20.74
N SER A 160 -4.30 -13.46 20.93
CA SER A 160 -4.26 -14.68 20.15
C SER A 160 -3.68 -15.85 20.91
N GLU A 161 -4.06 -17.05 20.48
CA GLU A 161 -3.44 -18.29 20.91
C GLU A 161 -2.02 -18.44 20.36
N ASN A 162 -1.28 -19.39 20.91
CA ASN A 162 0.14 -19.61 20.62
C ASN A 162 0.39 -20.07 19.18
N SER A 163 -0.60 -20.63 18.50
CA SER A 163 -0.46 -21.02 17.10
C SER A 163 -1.75 -20.75 16.33
N ALA A 164 -1.58 -20.36 15.07
CA ALA A 164 -2.71 -20.14 14.16
C ALA A 164 -2.28 -20.45 12.72
N SER A 165 -3.17 -21.07 11.96
CA SER A 165 -2.99 -21.34 10.54
C SER A 165 -4.15 -20.78 9.75
N SER A 166 -3.88 -20.20 8.59
CA SER A 166 -4.93 -19.60 7.75
C SER A 166 -4.56 -19.63 6.27
N PHE A 167 -5.55 -19.94 5.44
CA PHE A 167 -5.52 -19.67 4.00
C PHE A 167 -6.32 -18.40 3.71
N ASN A 168 -5.75 -17.47 2.95
CA ASN A 168 -6.43 -16.24 2.56
C ASN A 168 -6.16 -15.87 1.09
N VAL A 169 -7.18 -15.26 0.47
CA VAL A 169 -7.03 -14.50 -0.77
C VAL A 169 -6.50 -13.13 -0.36
N ARG A 170 -5.18 -13.01 -0.28
CA ARG A 170 -4.53 -11.81 0.27
C ARG A 170 -4.77 -10.57 -0.58
N ARG A 171 -4.75 -10.72 -1.91
CA ARG A 171 -5.06 -9.66 -2.87
C ARG A 171 -5.64 -10.24 -4.14
N LEU A 172 -6.84 -9.81 -4.47
CA LEU A 172 -7.42 -9.93 -5.80
C LEU A 172 -7.58 -8.51 -6.36
N ARG A 173 -7.05 -8.25 -7.55
CA ARG A 173 -7.06 -6.92 -8.16
C ARG A 173 -7.42 -7.01 -9.64
N PHE A 174 -8.27 -6.10 -10.06
CA PHE A 174 -8.55 -5.84 -11.47
C PHE A 174 -8.02 -4.47 -11.82
N TYR A 175 -7.39 -4.36 -12.98
CA TYR A 175 -6.82 -3.12 -13.48
C TYR A 175 -7.41 -2.81 -14.84
N PHE A 176 -7.76 -1.55 -15.04
CA PHE A 176 -8.16 -0.98 -16.31
C PHE A 176 -7.31 0.26 -16.51
N MET A 177 -6.43 0.26 -17.51
CA MET A 177 -5.48 1.36 -17.73
C MET A 177 -5.31 1.63 -19.22
N GLY A 178 -4.94 2.85 -19.58
CA GLY A 178 -4.73 3.23 -20.97
C GLY A 178 -4.81 4.73 -21.14
N HIS A 179 -5.34 5.19 -22.26
CA HIS A 179 -5.54 6.61 -22.54
C HIS A 179 -6.87 6.88 -23.23
N LEU A 180 -7.37 8.11 -23.08
CA LEU A 180 -8.61 8.60 -23.68
C LEU A 180 -8.29 9.85 -24.52
N PHE A 181 -8.98 10.03 -25.65
CA PHE A 181 -8.83 11.14 -26.59
C PHE A 181 -7.49 11.20 -27.35
N ASP A 182 -6.38 11.12 -26.62
CA ASP A 182 -5.01 11.13 -27.13
C ASP A 182 -4.07 10.36 -26.17
N PRO A 183 -2.87 9.95 -26.61
CA PRO A 183 -1.91 9.23 -25.76
C PRO A 183 -1.40 10.00 -24.53
N ASP A 184 -1.55 11.33 -24.50
CA ASP A 184 -1.06 12.16 -23.40
C ASP A 184 -2.03 12.15 -22.21
N PHE A 185 -3.32 11.88 -22.42
CA PHE A 185 -4.34 11.79 -21.37
C PHE A 185 -4.60 10.34 -20.94
N LYS A 186 -3.85 9.90 -19.95
CA LYS A 186 -3.84 8.52 -19.42
C LYS A 186 -4.84 8.35 -18.29
N TYR A 187 -5.38 7.14 -18.13
CA TYR A 187 -6.22 6.78 -16.99
C TYR A 187 -5.77 5.47 -16.35
N TYR A 188 -6.05 5.32 -15.06
CA TYR A 188 -5.80 4.10 -14.30
C TYR A 188 -6.91 3.89 -13.28
N ILE A 189 -7.60 2.76 -13.40
CA ILE A 189 -8.66 2.31 -12.50
C ILE A 189 -8.26 0.96 -11.94
N GLN A 190 -8.30 0.84 -10.61
CA GLN A 190 -8.02 -0.41 -9.91
C GLN A 190 -9.15 -0.75 -8.95
N MET A 191 -9.67 -1.97 -9.06
CA MET A 191 -10.60 -2.55 -8.10
C MET A 191 -9.88 -3.57 -7.23
N ARG A 192 -10.30 -3.70 -5.97
CA ARG A 192 -9.74 -4.66 -5.01
C ARG A 192 -10.80 -5.54 -4.38
N ALA A 193 -10.43 -6.80 -4.16
CA ALA A 193 -11.08 -7.70 -3.22
C ALA A 193 -10.00 -8.46 -2.43
N GLU A 194 -10.31 -8.83 -1.19
CA GLU A 194 -9.43 -9.64 -0.32
C GLU A 194 -10.27 -10.34 0.75
N THR A 195 -9.76 -11.46 1.26
CA THR A 195 -10.40 -12.14 2.39
C THR A 195 -10.39 -11.22 3.60
N ALA A 196 -11.56 -11.04 4.21
CA ALA A 196 -11.68 -10.32 5.46
C ALA A 196 -10.96 -11.07 6.58
N GLU A 197 -10.08 -10.39 7.30
CA GLU A 197 -9.46 -10.95 8.52
C GLU A 197 -10.35 -10.75 9.76
N ASN A 198 -11.36 -9.86 9.67
CA ASN A 198 -12.34 -9.60 10.72
C ASN A 198 -13.79 -9.74 10.20
N ALA A 199 -14.66 -10.37 10.99
CA ALA A 199 -16.06 -10.66 10.62
C ALA A 199 -16.92 -9.41 10.30
N GLN A 200 -16.51 -8.24 10.78
CA GLN A 200 -17.26 -6.98 10.65
C GLN A 200 -17.02 -6.23 9.33
N SER A 201 -16.03 -6.65 8.54
CA SER A 201 -15.78 -6.11 7.20
C SER A 201 -15.71 -7.26 6.21
N PRO A 202 -16.85 -7.91 5.88
CA PRO A 202 -16.86 -9.03 4.96
C PRO A 202 -16.17 -8.64 3.64
N GLY A 203 -15.47 -9.62 3.04
CA GLY A 203 -14.70 -9.39 1.82
C GLY A 203 -15.61 -8.79 0.75
N SER A 204 -15.27 -7.59 0.26
CA SER A 204 -16.06 -6.89 -0.75
C SER A 204 -15.17 -6.47 -1.91
N LEU A 205 -15.80 -6.34 -3.08
CA LEU A 205 -15.19 -5.64 -4.20
C LEU A 205 -15.31 -4.14 -3.94
N SER A 206 -14.18 -3.43 -3.87
CA SER A 206 -14.14 -1.98 -3.64
C SER A 206 -13.22 -1.27 -4.62
N LEU A 207 -13.53 -0.01 -4.89
CA LEU A 207 -12.69 0.87 -5.69
C LEU A 207 -11.41 1.21 -4.91
N PHE A 208 -10.24 1.05 -5.54
CA PHE A 208 -8.95 1.26 -4.88
C PHE A 208 -8.21 2.47 -5.43
N ASP A 209 -8.10 2.58 -6.75
CA ASP A 209 -7.50 3.72 -7.44
C ASP A 209 -8.39 4.11 -8.62
N VAL A 210 -8.54 5.43 -8.84
CA VAL A 210 -9.12 6.02 -10.06
C VAL A 210 -8.40 7.33 -10.27
N ASN A 211 -7.50 7.37 -11.24
CA ASN A 211 -6.77 8.59 -11.54
C ASN A 211 -6.61 8.80 -13.04
N PHE A 212 -6.44 10.07 -13.39
CA PHE A 212 -6.14 10.54 -14.72
C PHE A 212 -4.82 11.29 -14.67
N THR A 213 -3.99 11.10 -15.69
CA THR A 213 -2.68 11.75 -15.79
C THR A 213 -2.55 12.39 -17.16
N TYR A 214 -2.30 13.69 -17.19
CA TYR A 214 -2.02 14.44 -18.39
C TYR A 214 -0.51 14.66 -18.54
N THR A 215 0.06 14.21 -19.66
CA THR A 215 1.52 14.09 -19.85
C THR A 215 2.10 14.95 -20.97
N LYS A 216 1.33 15.91 -21.51
CA LYS A 216 1.76 16.75 -22.65
C LYS A 216 2.91 17.72 -22.32
N LEU A 217 3.05 18.11 -21.06
CA LEU A 217 4.11 19.00 -20.60
C LEU A 217 5.13 18.18 -19.80
N PRO A 218 6.26 17.76 -20.38
CA PRO A 218 7.20 16.86 -19.71
C PRO A 218 7.75 17.38 -18.38
N TRP A 219 7.75 18.71 -18.18
CA TRP A 219 8.19 19.32 -16.93
C TRP A 219 7.03 19.50 -15.92
N ALA A 220 5.76 19.38 -16.32
CA ALA A 220 4.59 19.58 -15.45
C ALA A 220 3.43 18.66 -15.86
N ASN A 221 3.65 17.36 -15.76
CA ASN A 221 2.61 16.35 -15.80
C ASN A 221 1.66 16.56 -14.63
N VAL A 222 0.36 16.45 -14.89
CA VAL A 222 -0.69 16.66 -13.88
C VAL A 222 -1.45 15.36 -13.68
N GLN A 223 -1.50 14.87 -12.45
CA GLN A 223 -2.30 13.70 -12.07
C GLN A 223 -3.38 14.10 -11.07
N PHE A 224 -4.61 13.61 -11.27
CA PHE A 224 -5.73 13.89 -10.38
C PHE A 224 -6.64 12.68 -10.19
N GLY A 225 -7.34 12.64 -9.05
CA GLY A 225 -8.23 11.54 -8.66
C GLY A 225 -7.79 10.88 -7.35
N GLN A 226 -8.12 9.60 -7.18
CA GLN A 226 -7.69 8.77 -6.07
C GLN A 226 -6.53 7.88 -6.47
N TYR A 227 -5.38 8.05 -5.82
CA TYR A 227 -4.16 7.30 -6.12
C TYR A 227 -3.23 7.27 -4.90
N LYS A 228 -2.13 6.54 -5.02
CA LYS A 228 -1.06 6.53 -4.02
C LYS A 228 -0.36 7.88 -3.98
N VAL A 229 -0.20 8.42 -2.78
CA VAL A 229 0.47 9.70 -2.58
C VAL A 229 1.98 9.54 -2.77
N TYR A 230 2.57 10.36 -3.64
CA TYR A 230 4.03 10.38 -3.89
C TYR A 230 4.76 11.02 -2.72
N PHE A 231 5.10 10.20 -1.72
CA PHE A 231 5.75 10.68 -0.51
C PHE A 231 7.07 9.95 -0.24
N ASN A 232 7.00 8.62 -0.08
CA ASN A 232 8.17 7.77 0.12
C ASN A 232 8.18 6.61 -0.90
N ARG A 233 9.34 5.99 -1.08
CA ARG A 233 9.53 4.95 -2.09
C ARG A 233 8.70 3.68 -1.80
N SER A 234 8.62 3.25 -0.54
CA SER A 234 7.85 2.06 -0.13
C SER A 234 6.35 2.20 -0.34
N GLN A 235 5.78 3.41 -0.30
CA GLN A 235 4.37 3.60 -0.59
C GLN A 235 4.09 3.64 -2.10
N ILE A 236 5.00 4.26 -2.88
CA ILE A 236 4.90 4.31 -4.35
C ILE A 236 5.04 2.90 -4.94
N ASN A 237 5.95 2.08 -4.42
CA ASN A 237 6.29 0.77 -4.97
C ASN A 237 5.07 -0.15 -5.22
N SER A 238 5.09 -0.89 -6.32
CA SER A 238 4.01 -1.84 -6.59
C SER A 238 4.12 -3.03 -5.64
N THR A 239 2.98 -3.46 -5.10
CA THR A 239 2.94 -4.70 -4.32
C THR A 239 3.18 -5.96 -5.14
N ALA A 240 3.25 -5.86 -6.48
CA ALA A 240 3.63 -6.96 -7.35
C ALA A 240 5.15 -7.17 -7.42
N SER A 241 5.95 -6.13 -7.14
CA SER A 241 7.41 -6.13 -7.27
C SER A 241 8.13 -6.08 -5.93
N MET A 242 7.47 -6.61 -4.88
CA MET A 242 8.01 -6.69 -3.53
C MET A 242 8.86 -7.94 -3.33
N GLN A 243 9.90 -7.82 -2.50
CA GLN A 243 10.78 -8.92 -2.10
C GLN A 243 10.18 -9.78 -0.96
N PHE A 244 9.20 -9.23 -0.24
CA PHE A 244 8.56 -9.87 0.91
C PHE A 244 7.05 -9.93 0.74
N ALA A 245 6.40 -10.88 1.41
CA ALA A 245 4.95 -11.08 1.27
C ALA A 245 4.16 -9.84 1.72
N GLU A 246 4.71 -9.09 2.66
CA GLU A 246 4.13 -7.87 3.21
C GLU A 246 5.17 -6.77 3.35
N ARG A 247 4.67 -5.53 3.43
CA ARG A 247 5.47 -4.40 3.87
C ARG A 247 5.86 -4.60 5.33
N ALA A 248 6.97 -4.01 5.75
CA ALA A 248 7.30 -3.91 7.15
C ALA A 248 6.24 -3.04 7.84
N LEU A 249 5.97 -3.31 9.12
CA LEU A 249 4.97 -2.54 9.89
C LEU A 249 5.29 -1.04 9.92
N VAL A 250 6.58 -0.69 9.98
CA VAL A 250 7.05 0.70 9.93
C VAL A 250 6.70 1.39 8.60
N GLN A 251 6.74 0.68 7.48
CA GLN A 251 6.41 1.28 6.19
C GLN A 251 4.94 1.72 6.18
N ASP A 252 4.04 0.90 6.74
CA ASP A 252 2.62 1.24 6.86
C ASP A 252 2.37 2.32 7.92
N ALA A 253 3.05 2.31 9.07
CA ALA A 253 2.87 3.35 10.08
C ALA A 253 3.17 4.78 9.58
N PHE A 254 4.07 4.94 8.60
CA PHE A 254 4.51 6.22 8.06
C PHE A 254 4.01 6.46 6.61
N THR A 255 2.71 6.69 6.47
CA THR A 255 2.08 7.24 5.27
C THR A 255 2.04 8.76 5.29
N ALA A 256 1.91 9.39 4.11
CA ALA A 256 1.86 10.86 3.99
C ALA A 256 0.74 11.49 4.84
N SER A 257 -0.45 10.87 4.85
CA SER A 257 -1.62 11.34 5.60
C SER A 257 -1.60 10.93 7.08
N GLY A 258 -0.74 9.97 7.45
CA GLY A 258 -0.81 9.27 8.73
C GLY A 258 -1.93 8.22 8.82
N LEU A 259 -2.83 8.14 7.82
CA LEU A 259 -4.02 7.30 7.80
C LEU A 259 -3.89 6.15 6.78
N ASP A 260 -3.75 6.49 5.51
CA ASP A 260 -3.57 5.56 4.40
C ASP A 260 -2.56 6.13 3.40
N ARG A 261 -1.99 5.23 2.59
CA ARG A 261 -1.04 5.55 1.53
C ARG A 261 -1.69 6.17 0.30
N ARG A 262 -3.01 6.12 0.20
CA ARG A 262 -3.82 6.70 -0.88
C ARG A 262 -4.66 7.85 -0.37
N ASP A 263 -4.89 8.79 -1.25
CA ASP A 263 -5.77 9.92 -0.99
C ASP A 263 -6.37 10.44 -2.30
N ILE A 264 -7.33 11.35 -2.19
CA ILE A 264 -7.98 12.02 -3.31
C ILE A 264 -7.37 13.41 -3.43
N GLY A 265 -6.82 13.73 -4.59
CA GLY A 265 -6.14 15.01 -4.79
C GLY A 265 -5.53 15.19 -6.17
N ILE A 266 -4.63 16.16 -6.27
CA ILE A 266 -3.92 16.56 -7.49
C ILE A 266 -2.42 16.60 -7.19
N THR A 267 -1.60 16.10 -8.12
CA THR A 267 -0.14 16.16 -8.07
C THR A 267 0.39 16.72 -9.37
N ILE A 268 1.35 17.64 -9.28
CA ILE A 268 2.16 18.13 -10.39
C ILE A 268 3.55 17.50 -10.25
N MET A 269 4.05 16.92 -11.34
CA MET A 269 5.34 16.25 -11.38
C MET A 269 5.99 16.41 -12.74
N ASN A 270 7.31 16.28 -12.81
CA ASN A 270 8.00 16.16 -14.09
C ASN A 270 8.05 14.70 -14.56
N ASP A 271 8.49 14.49 -15.80
CA ASP A 271 8.67 13.18 -16.38
C ASP A 271 9.94 12.50 -15.87
N GLU A 272 9.76 11.41 -15.13
CA GLU A 272 10.85 10.62 -14.56
C GLU A 272 11.72 9.91 -15.59
N GLU A 273 11.23 9.76 -16.82
CA GLU A 273 11.97 9.19 -17.94
C GLU A 273 12.82 10.21 -18.70
N LEU A 274 12.64 11.51 -18.45
CA LEU A 274 13.41 12.55 -19.14
C LEU A 274 14.43 13.21 -18.22
N PHE A 275 14.08 13.41 -16.95
CA PHE A 275 14.90 14.15 -16.00
C PHE A 275 15.58 13.23 -14.96
N PRO A 276 16.82 13.54 -14.55
CA PRO A 276 17.50 12.80 -13.48
C PRO A 276 16.99 13.20 -12.08
N VAL A 277 16.48 14.43 -11.93
CA VAL A 277 15.87 14.93 -10.69
C VAL A 277 14.37 15.04 -10.92
N ASN A 278 13.60 14.37 -10.06
CA ASN A 278 12.16 14.32 -10.12
C ASN A 278 11.54 14.99 -8.91
N TYR A 279 10.52 15.81 -9.13
CA TYR A 279 9.74 16.44 -8.09
C TYR A 279 8.28 16.02 -8.18
N TYR A 280 7.64 15.95 -7.03
CA TYR A 280 6.20 15.69 -6.90
C TYR A 280 5.64 16.68 -5.89
N PHE A 281 4.74 17.54 -6.32
CA PHE A 281 4.02 18.48 -5.46
C PHE A 281 2.54 18.17 -5.52
N GLY A 282 1.96 17.78 -4.39
CA GLY A 282 0.58 17.35 -4.32
C GLY A 282 -0.24 18.02 -3.23
N VAL A 283 -1.52 18.20 -3.52
CA VAL A 283 -2.55 18.69 -2.59
C VAL A 283 -3.68 17.67 -2.56
N PHE A 284 -4.03 17.23 -1.35
CA PHE A 284 -4.96 16.12 -1.12
C PHE A 284 -5.96 16.43 -0.01
N ASN A 285 -7.03 15.65 0.07
CA ASN A 285 -8.03 15.78 1.12
C ASN A 285 -7.50 15.43 2.52
N GLY A 286 -6.51 14.54 2.63
CA GLY A 286 -5.90 14.15 3.91
C GLY A 286 -6.73 13.17 4.73
N ALA A 287 -7.74 12.52 4.13
CA ALA A 287 -8.72 11.66 4.82
C ALA A 287 -8.63 10.17 4.39
N GLY A 288 -7.74 9.84 3.46
CA GLY A 288 -7.59 8.50 2.91
C GLY A 288 -8.48 8.20 1.70
N PRO A 289 -8.51 6.95 1.21
CA PRO A 289 -9.27 6.56 0.02
C PRO A 289 -10.77 6.47 0.29
N SER A 290 -11.57 6.68 -0.75
CA SER A 290 -13.02 6.48 -0.80
C SER A 290 -13.83 7.36 0.16
N PHE A 291 -13.19 8.34 0.80
CA PHE A 291 -13.81 9.23 1.75
C PHE A 291 -13.53 10.67 1.35
N ASN A 292 -14.59 11.48 1.21
CA ASN A 292 -14.44 12.91 1.03
C ASN A 292 -14.55 13.61 2.38
N ARG A 293 -14.16 14.88 2.41
CA ARG A 293 -14.03 15.63 3.66
C ARG A 293 -15.39 16.03 4.27
N LEU A 294 -16.47 15.96 3.49
CA LEU A 294 -17.85 16.22 3.93
C LEU A 294 -18.41 15.14 4.86
N GLY A 295 -17.79 13.96 4.88
CA GLY A 295 -18.17 12.89 5.82
C GLY A 295 -17.43 12.94 7.16
N SER A 296 -16.47 13.85 7.35
CA SER A 296 -15.68 13.95 8.59
C SER A 296 -16.24 15.04 9.50
N PHE A 297 -16.23 14.80 10.81
CA PHE A 297 -16.76 15.72 11.82
C PHE A 297 -15.67 16.04 12.83
N THR A 298 -15.51 17.29 13.24
CA THR A 298 -14.56 17.66 14.30
C THR A 298 -15.22 17.63 15.68
N SER A 299 -14.94 16.55 16.39
CA SER A 299 -14.92 16.40 17.86
C SER A 299 -13.84 17.25 18.53
N GLU A 300 -14.18 18.21 19.37
CA GLU A 300 -13.24 18.75 20.35
C GLU A 300 -13.28 17.91 21.63
N GLU A 301 -12.13 17.75 22.26
CA GLU A 301 -12.04 17.06 23.54
C GLU A 301 -12.64 17.90 24.67
N ALA A 302 -13.20 17.25 25.69
CA ALA A 302 -13.69 17.93 26.88
C ALA A 302 -12.58 18.73 27.58
N THR A 303 -12.89 19.91 28.11
CA THR A 303 -11.95 20.67 28.95
C THR A 303 -11.73 19.96 30.28
N VAL A 304 -10.50 20.00 30.83
CA VAL A 304 -10.18 19.39 32.14
C VAL A 304 -11.11 19.89 33.24
N GLY A 305 -11.71 18.96 33.97
CA GLY A 305 -12.70 19.25 35.03
C GLY A 305 -14.10 19.66 34.52
N CYS A 306 -14.31 19.72 33.20
CA CYS A 306 -15.60 19.95 32.59
C CYS A 306 -16.16 18.64 32.03
N PRO A 307 -17.46 18.32 32.27
CA PRO A 307 -18.11 17.21 31.61
C PRO A 307 -18.05 17.39 30.09
N GLY A 308 -17.60 16.38 29.36
CA GLY A 308 -17.71 16.33 27.89
C GLY A 308 -19.18 16.41 27.48
N GLY A 309 -19.45 17.02 26.32
CA GLY A 309 -20.79 17.30 25.79
C GLY A 309 -21.56 16.02 25.50
N GLN A 310 -22.04 15.35 26.54
CA GLN A 310 -22.94 14.22 26.42
C GLN A 310 -24.25 14.72 25.85
N THR A 311 -24.67 14.13 24.73
CA THR A 311 -26.07 14.10 24.34
C THR A 311 -26.86 13.53 25.52
N SER A 312 -27.58 14.42 26.21
CA SER A 312 -28.47 14.18 27.37
C SER A 312 -27.88 14.07 28.79
N GLY A 313 -26.60 14.40 29.03
CA GLY A 313 -25.99 14.30 30.37
C GLY A 313 -26.00 15.59 31.21
N ASN A 314 -26.55 15.49 32.42
CA ASN A 314 -26.47 16.47 33.52
C ASN A 314 -24.99 16.68 33.97
N PRO A 315 -24.56 17.84 34.51
CA PRO A 315 -25.37 19.01 34.88
C PRO A 315 -25.73 19.88 33.68
N PHE A 316 -27.02 20.14 33.51
CA PHE A 316 -27.50 21.30 32.78
C PHE A 316 -28.13 22.26 33.81
N PRO A 317 -27.67 23.52 33.93
CA PRO A 317 -26.63 24.18 33.12
C PRO A 317 -25.21 23.63 33.38
N SER A 318 -24.31 23.85 32.41
CA SER A 318 -22.88 23.51 32.53
C SER A 318 -22.30 24.10 33.82
N PRO A 319 -21.42 23.39 34.55
CA PRO A 319 -20.77 23.91 35.74
C PRO A 319 -20.15 25.29 35.51
N ALA A 320 -20.16 26.15 36.54
CA ALA A 320 -19.59 27.49 36.45
C ALA A 320 -18.11 27.41 36.05
N GLY A 321 -17.74 28.07 34.94
CA GLY A 321 -16.39 28.03 34.35
C GLY A 321 -16.22 27.06 33.18
N CYS A 322 -17.22 26.23 32.87
CA CYS A 322 -17.21 25.34 31.72
C CYS A 322 -17.97 25.93 30.51
N PRO A 323 -17.57 25.63 29.27
CA PRO A 323 -18.36 25.97 28.08
C PRO A 323 -19.79 25.43 28.18
N ALA A 324 -20.76 26.14 27.58
CA ALA A 324 -22.14 25.71 27.57
C ALA A 324 -22.27 24.36 26.83
N ASN A 325 -22.98 23.39 27.42
CA ASN A 325 -23.25 22.10 26.78
C ASN A 325 -23.97 22.34 25.44
N GLN A 326 -23.33 22.04 24.32
CA GLN A 326 -23.94 22.12 23.01
C GLN A 326 -24.66 20.81 22.69
N ARG A 327 -25.94 20.90 22.29
CA ARG A 327 -26.78 19.73 21.95
C ARG A 327 -26.39 19.05 20.63
N ASN A 328 -25.58 19.73 19.82
CA ASN A 328 -25.09 19.23 18.55
C ASN A 328 -23.57 19.12 18.65
N LEU A 329 -23.04 17.94 18.32
CA LEU A 329 -21.64 17.80 17.94
C LEU A 329 -21.38 18.82 16.84
N ASN A 330 -20.32 19.62 16.98
CA ASN A 330 -19.98 20.61 15.96
C ASN A 330 -19.79 19.88 14.64
N ALA A 331 -20.78 20.00 13.74
CA ALA A 331 -20.75 19.42 12.40
C ALA A 331 -19.82 20.21 11.48
N ASN A 332 -18.64 20.55 11.99
CA ASN A 332 -17.63 21.24 11.24
C ASN A 332 -16.88 20.16 10.44
N THR A 333 -17.20 20.14 9.15
CA THR A 333 -16.56 19.26 8.18
C THR A 333 -15.21 19.84 7.79
N ARG A 334 -14.23 19.01 7.41
CA ARG A 334 -12.95 19.52 6.88
C ARG A 334 -13.22 20.10 5.48
N ILE A 335 -13.80 21.29 5.32
CA ILE A 335 -14.08 21.86 3.98
C ILE A 335 -13.12 22.98 3.59
N ASP A 336 -12.47 23.59 4.56
CA ASP A 336 -11.60 24.75 4.37
C ASP A 336 -10.27 24.39 3.70
N VAL A 337 -9.66 25.31 2.96
CA VAL A 337 -8.40 25.06 2.22
C VAL A 337 -7.22 24.79 3.17
N ASP A 338 -7.23 25.41 4.35
CA ASP A 338 -6.24 25.20 5.42
C ASP A 338 -6.26 23.79 6.03
N ARG A 339 -7.31 23.00 5.73
CA ARG A 339 -7.50 21.62 6.18
C ARG A 339 -7.20 20.61 5.06
N LEU A 340 -6.46 20.99 4.02
CA LEU A 340 -5.93 20.10 2.99
C LEU A 340 -4.55 19.55 3.41
N MET A 341 -4.22 18.37 2.92
CA MET A 341 -2.88 17.82 3.06
C MET A 341 -1.99 18.30 1.92
N TYR A 342 -0.79 18.74 2.25
CA TYR A 342 0.26 19.14 1.30
C TYR A 342 1.39 18.13 1.34
N VAL A 343 1.89 17.75 0.17
CA VAL A 343 2.98 16.79 0.03
C VAL A 343 4.00 17.28 -0.99
N ALA A 344 5.28 17.19 -0.62
CA ALA A 344 6.39 17.43 -1.51
C ALA A 344 7.35 16.24 -1.46
N ARG A 345 7.80 15.77 -2.62
CA ARG A 345 8.85 14.75 -2.75
C ARG A 345 9.86 15.17 -3.79
N LEU A 346 11.14 14.94 -3.49
CA LEU A 346 12.25 15.05 -4.43
C LEU A 346 12.93 13.68 -4.55
N ASN A 347 13.31 13.30 -5.76
CA ASN A 347 14.08 12.08 -6.03
C ASN A 347 15.20 12.40 -7.03
N TRP A 348 16.44 12.05 -6.70
CA TRP A 348 17.58 12.20 -7.58
C TRP A 348 18.15 10.84 -7.97
N ASN A 349 18.02 10.53 -9.25
CA ASN A 349 18.65 9.39 -9.91
C ASN A 349 20.10 9.75 -10.23
N ILE A 350 21.02 9.40 -9.33
CA ILE A 350 22.44 9.77 -9.42
C ILE A 350 23.16 8.89 -10.45
N LEU A 351 22.90 7.59 -10.42
CA LEU A 351 23.45 6.62 -11.37
C LEU A 351 22.30 5.82 -11.96
N GLY A 352 22.04 5.96 -13.26
CA GLY A 352 20.95 5.26 -13.93
C GLY A 352 19.57 5.44 -13.27
N ARG A 353 18.63 4.55 -13.56
CA ARG A 353 17.26 4.55 -13.04
C ARG A 353 16.93 3.22 -12.37
N PRO A 354 17.03 3.14 -11.03
CA PRO A 354 16.72 1.90 -10.31
C PRO A 354 15.23 1.50 -10.34
N GLY A 355 14.35 2.37 -10.88
CA GLY A 355 12.89 2.20 -10.91
C GLY A 355 12.31 2.12 -9.48
N TYR A 356 11.10 1.59 -9.31
CA TYR A 356 10.46 1.40 -7.99
C TYR A 356 10.31 -0.07 -7.55
N GLY A 357 10.73 -1.05 -8.36
CA GLY A 357 10.81 -2.44 -7.92
C GLY A 357 11.82 -2.59 -6.77
N GLU A 358 11.56 -3.48 -5.82
CA GLU A 358 12.46 -3.67 -4.66
C GLU A 358 13.72 -4.45 -5.09
N GLY A 359 13.55 -5.62 -5.72
CA GLY A 359 14.65 -6.43 -6.24
C GLY A 359 15.23 -5.93 -7.58
N ASP A 360 16.37 -6.51 -7.97
CA ASP A 360 17.02 -6.31 -9.27
C ASP A 360 16.65 -7.40 -10.29
N LEU A 361 15.34 -7.63 -10.50
CA LEU A 361 14.85 -8.65 -11.46
C LEU A 361 15.32 -8.40 -12.89
N ALA A 362 15.45 -7.12 -13.29
CA ALA A 362 15.93 -6.74 -14.61
C ALA A 362 17.40 -7.16 -14.84
N TYR A 363 18.15 -7.41 -13.77
CA TYR A 363 19.59 -7.67 -13.75
C TYR A 363 20.38 -6.48 -14.29
N SER A 364 20.54 -5.46 -13.45
CA SER A 364 21.18 -4.20 -13.82
C SER A 364 22.68 -4.38 -14.09
N GLU A 365 23.09 -4.32 -15.35
CA GLU A 365 24.51 -4.48 -15.74
C GLU A 365 25.40 -3.33 -15.27
N THR A 366 24.83 -2.13 -15.15
CA THR A 366 25.46 -0.91 -14.63
C THR A 366 24.87 -0.54 -13.27
N PRO A 367 25.66 0.03 -12.34
CA PRO A 367 25.16 0.40 -11.02
C PRO A 367 24.04 1.42 -11.13
N GLN A 368 22.93 1.16 -10.45
CA GLN A 368 21.79 2.06 -10.35
C GLN A 368 21.71 2.58 -8.92
N PHE A 369 21.68 3.90 -8.74
CA PHE A 369 21.63 4.55 -7.43
C PHE A 369 20.70 5.77 -7.46
N ALA A 370 19.77 5.82 -6.51
CA ALA A 370 18.91 6.97 -6.32
C ALA A 370 18.71 7.27 -4.84
N VAL A 371 18.53 8.55 -4.54
CA VAL A 371 18.16 9.05 -3.21
C VAL A 371 16.93 9.93 -3.33
N GLY A 372 16.06 9.86 -2.32
CA GLY A 372 14.82 10.63 -2.30
C GLY A 372 14.49 11.12 -0.90
N GLY A 373 13.61 12.11 -0.86
CA GLY A 373 13.08 12.64 0.39
C GLY A 373 11.67 13.17 0.18
N GLY A 374 10.83 13.00 1.20
CA GLY A 374 9.44 13.45 1.20
C GLY A 374 9.12 14.23 2.47
N TYR A 375 8.27 15.24 2.33
CA TYR A 375 7.62 15.94 3.43
C TYR A 375 6.11 15.98 3.18
N SER A 376 5.33 15.71 4.22
CA SER A 376 3.88 15.89 4.21
C SER A 376 3.41 16.65 5.44
N TYR A 377 2.43 17.51 5.25
CA TYR A 377 1.70 18.19 6.32
C TYR A 377 0.20 17.94 6.15
N ASN A 378 -0.40 17.26 7.12
CA ASN A 378 -1.83 16.97 7.18
C ASN A 378 -2.44 17.56 8.47
N PRO A 379 -3.02 18.76 8.41
CA PRO A 379 -3.51 19.49 9.59
C PRO A 379 -4.89 19.03 10.06
N ALA A 380 -5.26 19.26 11.31
CA ALA A 380 -6.61 19.08 11.82
C ALA A 380 -7.22 17.69 11.55
N VAL A 381 -6.43 16.63 11.73
CA VAL A 381 -6.94 15.26 11.73
C VAL A 381 -7.61 15.01 13.06
N ASN A 382 -8.91 14.71 13.03
CA ASN A 382 -9.64 14.40 14.24
C ASN A 382 -9.41 12.93 14.65
N THR A 383 -8.60 12.72 15.68
CA THR A 383 -8.42 11.39 16.30
C THR A 383 -9.28 11.20 17.55
N SER A 384 -10.09 12.20 17.89
CA SER A 384 -10.94 12.21 19.06
C SER A 384 -12.18 11.33 18.90
N SER A 385 -12.83 11.19 20.03
CA SER A 385 -14.11 10.54 20.26
C SER A 385 -14.68 11.28 21.45
N ASP A 386 -15.88 11.82 21.31
CA ASP A 386 -16.30 13.06 21.98
C ASP A 386 -16.40 13.05 23.51
N ASN A 387 -15.94 12.04 24.23
CA ASN A 387 -16.09 11.93 25.68
C ASN A 387 -15.04 11.01 26.32
N ALA A 388 -13.73 11.23 26.13
CA ALA A 388 -12.67 10.40 26.74
C ALA A 388 -12.88 8.87 26.58
N PHE A 389 -13.68 8.49 25.57
CA PHE A 389 -14.22 7.17 25.33
C PHE A 389 -14.20 6.96 23.82
N VAL A 390 -13.37 6.03 23.37
CA VAL A 390 -13.01 5.90 21.94
C VAL A 390 -14.13 5.31 21.07
N GLY A 391 -15.24 4.82 21.66
CA GLY A 391 -16.18 3.92 20.97
C GLY A 391 -17.66 4.33 20.88
N LEU A 392 -18.05 5.61 20.83
CA LEU A 392 -19.48 5.97 20.60
C LEU A 392 -19.73 6.87 19.39
N ASP A 393 -18.73 7.61 18.91
CA ASP A 393 -18.92 8.49 17.75
C ASP A 393 -18.76 7.72 16.44
N LEU A 394 -19.85 7.43 15.73
CA LEU A 394 -19.80 6.78 14.41
C LEU A 394 -19.22 7.69 13.31
N ALA A 395 -19.22 9.01 13.52
CA ALA A 395 -18.96 10.00 12.50
C ALA A 395 -17.49 10.03 12.04
N ASN A 396 -16.56 9.54 12.88
CA ASN A 396 -15.13 9.42 12.55
C ASN A 396 -14.61 7.97 12.46
N LEU A 397 -15.50 6.98 12.38
CA LEU A 397 -15.12 5.56 12.36
C LEU A 397 -14.12 5.20 11.24
N ASN A 398 -14.19 5.87 10.09
CA ASN A 398 -13.25 5.67 8.99
C ASN A 398 -11.80 6.04 9.35
N ILE A 399 -11.58 7.21 9.96
CA ILE A 399 -10.25 7.67 10.40
C ILE A 399 -9.68 6.69 11.43
N ARG A 400 -10.51 6.27 12.39
CA ARG A 400 -10.05 5.37 13.46
C ARG A 400 -9.69 3.98 12.97
N ARG A 401 -10.48 3.44 12.03
CA ARG A 401 -10.16 2.18 11.35
C ARG A 401 -8.86 2.27 10.57
N GLN A 402 -8.63 3.38 9.85
CA GLN A 402 -7.38 3.59 9.13
C GLN A 402 -6.17 3.69 10.08
N LEU A 403 -6.26 4.52 11.14
CA LEU A 403 -5.18 4.63 12.14
C LEU A 403 -4.82 3.27 12.75
N ALA A 404 -5.82 2.49 13.20
CA ALA A 404 -5.57 1.18 13.78
C ALA A 404 -5.01 0.18 12.75
N ALA A 405 -5.54 0.17 11.52
CA ALA A 405 -5.10 -0.76 10.47
C ALA A 405 -3.65 -0.52 10.03
N PHE A 406 -3.17 0.72 10.11
CA PHE A 406 -1.79 1.10 9.79
C PHE A 406 -0.89 1.17 11.03
N GLY A 407 -1.35 0.76 12.22
CA GLY A 407 -0.53 0.67 13.42
C GLY A 407 -0.41 1.96 14.24
N ASN A 408 -1.12 3.02 13.87
CA ASN A 408 -1.15 4.29 14.59
C ASN A 408 -2.28 4.34 15.65
N GLY A 409 -2.79 3.19 16.11
CA GLY A 409 -3.90 3.13 17.07
C GLY A 409 -3.67 3.89 18.38
N ARG A 410 -2.42 4.18 18.75
CA ARG A 410 -2.08 4.91 19.99
C ARG A 410 -2.45 6.38 19.90
N GLN A 411 -2.54 6.92 18.69
CA GLN A 411 -2.90 8.31 18.42
C GLN A 411 -4.41 8.57 18.59
N LEU A 412 -5.20 7.51 18.81
CA LEU A 412 -6.64 7.62 19.05
C LEU A 412 -6.93 8.19 20.43
N GLY A 413 -7.84 9.16 20.48
CA GLY A 413 -8.24 9.88 21.69
C GLY A 413 -7.41 11.12 21.98
N LEU A 414 -6.51 11.54 21.09
CA LEU A 414 -5.65 12.72 21.28
C LEU A 414 -6.31 14.07 20.93
N GLY A 415 -7.58 14.09 20.52
CA GLY A 415 -8.21 15.33 20.07
C GLY A 415 -7.98 15.60 18.58
N ILE A 416 -7.81 16.87 18.24
CA ILE A 416 -7.42 17.32 16.90
C ILE A 416 -5.90 17.41 16.83
N VAL A 417 -5.29 16.74 15.84
CA VAL A 417 -3.84 16.70 15.65
C VAL A 417 -3.42 17.09 14.24
N ASP A 418 -2.26 17.72 14.14
CA ASP A 418 -1.54 17.94 12.89
C ASP A 418 -0.44 16.88 12.75
N TYR A 419 -0.36 16.28 11.56
CA TYR A 419 0.75 15.41 11.20
C TYR A 419 1.74 16.16 10.31
N SER A 420 3.01 16.19 10.73
CA SER A 420 4.15 16.56 9.88
C SER A 420 5.04 15.32 9.72
N THR A 421 5.05 14.69 8.55
CA THR A 421 5.84 13.47 8.30
C THR A 421 6.98 13.75 7.34
N TRP A 422 8.18 13.33 7.74
CA TRP A 422 9.41 13.39 6.97
C TRP A 422 9.81 11.97 6.59
N ALA A 423 10.29 11.80 5.36
CA ALA A 423 10.87 10.56 4.87
C ALA A 423 12.16 10.85 4.12
N ALA A 424 13.16 10.00 4.30
CA ALA A 424 14.37 9.96 3.50
C ALA A 424 14.59 8.52 3.02
N ASP A 425 14.86 8.34 1.74
CA ASP A 425 15.01 7.03 1.11
C ASP A 425 16.23 6.94 0.21
N GLY A 426 16.76 5.73 0.09
CA GLY A 426 17.87 5.40 -0.81
C GLY A 426 17.73 4.01 -1.38
N VAL A 427 18.15 3.83 -2.63
CA VAL A 427 18.15 2.54 -3.31
C VAL A 427 19.40 2.37 -4.16
N PHE A 428 19.97 1.18 -4.12
CA PHE A 428 21.09 0.75 -4.95
C PHE A 428 20.78 -0.60 -5.59
N LYS A 429 21.11 -0.77 -6.88
CA LYS A 429 21.00 -2.04 -7.59
C LYS A 429 22.18 -2.28 -8.51
N TYR A 430 22.68 -3.51 -8.55
CA TYR A 430 23.78 -3.90 -9.41
C TYR A 430 23.91 -5.42 -9.53
N ARG A 431 23.91 -5.95 -10.77
CA ARG A 431 24.17 -7.37 -11.09
C ARG A 431 23.40 -8.37 -10.22
N GLY A 432 22.11 -8.13 -10.02
CA GLY A 432 21.24 -8.97 -9.21
C GLY A 432 21.27 -8.65 -7.71
N PHE A 433 22.16 -7.79 -7.23
CA PHE A 433 22.10 -7.23 -5.88
C PHE A 433 21.16 -6.02 -5.84
N SER A 434 20.41 -5.90 -4.74
CA SER A 434 19.56 -4.76 -4.43
C SER A 434 19.69 -4.42 -2.95
N LEU A 435 19.71 -3.12 -2.64
CA LEU A 435 19.69 -2.58 -1.29
C LEU A 435 18.77 -1.36 -1.28
N GLN A 436 17.86 -1.31 -0.32
CA GLN A 436 16.96 -0.19 -0.13
C GLN A 436 16.82 0.09 1.37
N GLY A 437 16.73 1.37 1.73
CA GLY A 437 16.42 1.76 3.10
C GLY A 437 15.63 3.07 3.12
N GLU A 438 14.80 3.21 4.14
CA GLU A 438 14.06 4.45 4.39
C GLU A 438 14.07 4.76 5.88
N PHE A 439 14.17 6.05 6.19
CA PHE A 439 14.00 6.61 7.52
C PHE A 439 12.77 7.51 7.53
N TYR A 440 12.04 7.51 8.64
CA TYR A 440 10.82 8.28 8.85
C TYR A 440 10.85 9.00 10.19
N PHE A 441 10.30 10.21 10.20
CA PHE A 441 10.02 10.97 11.41
C PHE A 441 8.66 11.64 11.29
N LYS A 442 7.78 11.45 12.27
CA LYS A 442 6.45 12.03 12.30
C LYS A 442 6.28 12.85 13.56
N ASN A 443 6.04 14.13 13.37
CA ASN A 443 5.60 15.02 14.43
C ASN A 443 4.08 15.00 14.49
N VAL A 444 3.54 14.85 15.71
CA VAL A 444 2.11 14.86 16.02
C VAL A 444 1.86 16.03 16.96
N ILE A 445 1.30 17.12 16.44
CA ILE A 445 1.02 18.33 17.23
C ILE A 445 -0.46 18.36 17.57
N ARG A 446 -0.77 18.32 18.86
CA ARG A 446 -2.14 18.45 19.37
C ARG A 446 -2.55 19.92 19.45
N HIS A 447 -3.79 20.23 19.07
CA HIS A 447 -4.36 21.59 19.15
C HIS A 447 -4.94 21.91 20.54
N ASP A 448 -5.45 20.90 21.24
CA ASP A 448 -6.08 21.05 22.55
C ASP A 448 -5.05 21.31 23.67
N LYS A 449 -5.47 22.07 24.69
CA LYS A 449 -4.61 22.51 25.80
C LYS A 449 -4.48 21.42 26.87
N GLY A 450 -3.25 21.18 27.34
CA GLY A 450 -2.96 20.30 28.48
C GLY A 450 -2.81 18.83 28.12
N LEU A 451 -2.94 17.95 29.12
CA LEU A 451 -2.87 16.49 28.96
C LEU A 451 -4.25 15.94 28.54
N PRO A 452 -4.32 14.92 27.66
CA PRO A 452 -5.59 14.34 27.25
C PRO A 452 -6.43 13.78 28.40
N CYS A 453 -7.73 13.98 28.35
CA CYS A 453 -8.76 13.47 29.26
C CYS A 453 -8.93 11.95 29.12
N MET A 454 -9.02 11.27 30.25
CA MET A 454 -9.11 9.80 30.30
C MET A 454 -10.49 9.27 30.71
N ASN A 455 -11.38 10.13 31.19
CA ASN A 455 -12.76 9.79 31.51
C ASN A 455 -13.72 10.93 31.14
N ALA A 456 -15.02 10.62 31.02
CA ALA A 456 -16.01 11.57 30.54
C ALA A 456 -16.12 12.85 31.39
N ALA A 457 -15.78 12.76 32.68
CA ALA A 457 -15.74 13.89 33.61
C ALA A 457 -14.42 14.70 33.55
N CYS A 458 -13.46 14.25 32.76
CA CYS A 458 -12.07 14.70 32.71
C CYS A 458 -11.47 15.02 34.10
N THR A 459 -11.68 14.11 35.05
CA THR A 459 -11.05 14.19 36.38
C THR A 459 -9.69 13.47 36.42
N THR A 460 -9.39 12.68 35.40
CA THR A 460 -8.10 12.01 35.21
C THR A 460 -7.54 12.34 33.82
N THR A 461 -6.25 12.64 33.75
CA THR A 461 -5.54 12.99 32.52
C THR A 461 -4.40 12.00 32.24
N ALA A 462 -4.01 11.89 30.97
CA ALA A 462 -2.90 11.04 30.54
C ALA A 462 -1.61 11.38 31.31
N PRO A 463 -0.72 10.41 31.58
CA PRO A 463 0.49 10.64 32.36
C PRO A 463 1.48 11.59 31.68
N ASN A 464 1.47 11.63 30.34
CA ASN A 464 2.33 12.46 29.50
C ASN A 464 1.64 12.74 28.16
N ASN A 465 2.13 13.75 27.44
CA ASN A 465 1.72 13.98 26.06
C ASN A 465 2.35 12.92 25.15
N PHE A 466 1.61 12.55 24.11
CA PHE A 466 2.13 11.74 23.00
C PHE A 466 3.33 12.45 22.38
N GLY A 467 4.43 11.73 22.22
CA GLY A 467 5.65 12.23 21.59
C GLY A 467 5.59 12.19 20.07
N ASN A 468 6.74 12.37 19.44
CA ASN A 468 6.89 12.08 18.01
C ASN A 468 6.96 10.57 17.78
N ALA A 469 6.79 10.13 16.54
CA ALA A 469 7.09 8.76 16.12
C ALA A 469 8.28 8.75 15.15
N MET A 470 9.12 7.73 15.23
CA MET A 470 10.22 7.55 14.27
C MET A 470 10.41 6.09 13.91
N GLY A 471 10.99 5.83 12.74
CA GLY A 471 11.29 4.47 12.35
C GLY A 471 12.13 4.40 11.10
N TRP A 472 12.69 3.24 10.87
CA TRP A 472 13.46 2.98 9.66
C TRP A 472 13.41 1.50 9.31
N TYR A 473 13.73 1.20 8.06
CA TYR A 473 14.05 -0.15 7.65
C TYR A 473 15.20 -0.15 6.67
N VAL A 474 15.89 -1.29 6.61
CA VAL A 474 16.82 -1.61 5.55
C VAL A 474 16.47 -3.00 5.04
N GLN A 475 16.45 -3.15 3.73
CA GLN A 475 16.27 -4.44 3.07
C GLN A 475 17.27 -4.59 1.95
N GLY A 476 17.73 -5.82 1.75
CA GLY A 476 18.56 -6.17 0.62
C GLY A 476 18.19 -7.55 0.09
N GLY A 477 18.45 -7.76 -1.19
CA GLY A 477 18.24 -9.03 -1.84
C GLY A 477 19.25 -9.30 -2.94
N TYR A 478 19.46 -10.58 -3.22
CA TYR A 478 20.39 -11.04 -4.23
C TYR A 478 19.77 -12.17 -5.06
N TYR A 479 19.85 -12.05 -6.38
CA TYR A 479 19.45 -13.10 -7.31
C TYR A 479 20.54 -14.18 -7.39
N LEU A 480 20.35 -15.28 -6.66
CA LEU A 480 21.23 -16.46 -6.69
C LEU A 480 21.29 -17.08 -8.08
N ILE A 481 20.13 -17.13 -8.75
CA ILE A 481 20.00 -17.46 -10.17
C ILE A 481 19.39 -16.22 -10.82
N PRO A 482 20.09 -15.56 -11.76
CA PRO A 482 19.59 -14.35 -12.41
C PRO A 482 18.16 -14.52 -12.90
N ARG A 483 17.30 -13.56 -12.55
CA ARG A 483 15.87 -13.52 -12.87
C ARG A 483 14.98 -14.63 -12.30
N THR A 484 15.54 -15.70 -11.74
CA THR A 484 14.76 -16.88 -11.32
C THR A 484 14.62 -17.02 -9.82
N VAL A 485 15.73 -16.97 -9.07
CA VAL A 485 15.73 -17.22 -7.62
C VAL A 485 16.40 -16.08 -6.89
N GLU A 486 15.68 -15.46 -5.97
CA GLU A 486 16.15 -14.36 -5.14
C GLU A 486 16.04 -14.73 -3.65
N VAL A 487 17.08 -14.40 -2.89
CA VAL A 487 17.04 -14.38 -1.43
C VAL A 487 17.04 -12.93 -0.97
N ALA A 488 16.20 -12.58 -0.01
CA ALA A 488 16.12 -11.24 0.54
C ALA A 488 16.00 -11.24 2.06
N ALA A 489 16.60 -10.25 2.71
CA ALA A 489 16.51 -10.02 4.14
C ALA A 489 16.14 -8.56 4.44
N ARG A 490 15.34 -8.35 5.48
CA ARG A 490 14.91 -7.02 5.92
C ARG A 490 14.96 -6.92 7.43
N TYR A 491 15.40 -5.77 7.91
CA TYR A 491 15.27 -5.39 9.31
C TYR A 491 14.57 -4.04 9.41
N ALA A 492 13.61 -3.93 10.32
CA ALA A 492 12.85 -2.72 10.58
C ALA A 492 12.78 -2.43 12.07
N TYR A 493 12.81 -1.14 12.38
CA TYR A 493 12.75 -0.58 13.72
C TYR A 493 11.74 0.56 13.73
N TRP A 494 10.89 0.59 14.75
CA TRP A 494 9.85 1.59 14.89
C TRP A 494 9.63 1.93 16.36
N ASP A 495 9.78 3.21 16.66
CA ASP A 495 9.36 3.84 17.90
C ASP A 495 8.03 4.58 17.66
N PRO A 496 6.91 4.03 18.14
CA PRO A 496 5.60 4.64 17.95
C PRO A 496 5.35 5.87 18.82
N ASP A 497 6.08 6.07 19.92
CA ASP A 497 5.94 7.22 20.81
C ASP A 497 7.24 7.48 21.59
N THR A 498 8.00 8.47 21.12
CA THR A 498 9.29 8.86 21.70
C THR A 498 9.24 9.36 23.15
N ASN A 499 8.05 9.64 23.71
CA ASN A 499 7.88 9.96 25.13
C ASN A 499 7.56 8.73 26.00
N SER A 500 7.33 7.57 25.37
CA SER A 500 7.05 6.31 26.02
C SER A 500 8.29 5.42 26.03
N ALA A 501 8.42 4.59 27.07
CA ALA A 501 9.46 3.57 27.14
C ALA A 501 8.87 2.17 26.92
N ASN A 502 9.73 1.24 26.48
CA ASN A 502 9.42 -0.19 26.33
C ASN A 502 8.29 -0.53 25.33
N ASP A 503 8.11 0.29 24.32
CA ASP A 503 7.03 0.24 23.33
C ASP A 503 7.54 0.04 21.88
N LEU A 504 8.85 -0.14 21.73
CA LEU A 504 9.52 -0.35 20.45
C LEU A 504 8.96 -1.57 19.70
N ILE A 505 8.82 -1.41 18.39
CA ILE A 505 8.45 -2.49 17.47
C ILE A 505 9.64 -2.79 16.58
N ARG A 506 10.01 -4.07 16.52
CA ARG A 506 11.13 -4.58 15.71
C ARG A 506 10.64 -5.70 14.83
N GLN A 507 11.14 -5.75 13.60
CA GLN A 507 10.80 -6.81 12.65
C GLN A 507 12.05 -7.25 11.90
N ALA A 508 12.25 -8.56 11.81
CA ALA A 508 13.26 -9.19 10.97
C ALA A 508 12.58 -10.16 10.01
N ASP A 509 12.82 -10.01 8.71
CA ASP A 509 12.25 -10.86 7.68
C ASP A 509 13.34 -11.51 6.84
N LEU A 510 13.10 -12.76 6.43
CA LEU A 510 13.87 -13.49 5.44
C LEU A 510 12.90 -14.04 4.39
N SER A 511 13.20 -13.85 3.11
CA SER A 511 12.37 -14.33 2.00
C SER A 511 13.18 -15.08 0.97
N LEU A 512 12.59 -16.16 0.45
CA LEU A 512 13.02 -16.85 -0.75
C LEU A 512 11.94 -16.69 -1.81
N ASN A 513 12.33 -16.12 -2.95
CA ASN A 513 11.44 -15.79 -4.05
C ASN A 513 11.84 -16.61 -5.28
N TRP A 514 10.87 -17.27 -5.90
CA TRP A 514 11.04 -17.98 -7.15
C TRP A 514 10.11 -17.40 -8.23
N PHE A 515 10.71 -16.86 -9.28
CA PHE A 515 10.06 -16.33 -10.47
C PHE A 515 10.12 -17.39 -11.56
N LEU A 516 8.98 -18.01 -11.89
CA LEU A 516 8.94 -19.20 -12.77
C LEU A 516 9.33 -18.87 -14.23
N ASN A 517 8.98 -17.67 -14.69
CA ASN A 517 9.21 -17.24 -16.08
C ASN A 517 10.23 -16.09 -16.19
N GLY A 518 10.98 -15.79 -15.13
CA GLY A 518 11.87 -14.63 -15.11
C GLY A 518 11.17 -13.26 -15.06
N THR A 519 9.86 -13.24 -14.78
CA THR A 519 9.03 -12.05 -14.65
C THR A 519 8.23 -12.08 -13.33
N TYR A 520 7.58 -10.96 -12.97
CA TYR A 520 6.67 -10.88 -11.81
C TYR A 520 5.30 -11.57 -12.05
N ASP A 521 5.07 -12.09 -13.25
CA ASP A 521 3.79 -12.64 -13.70
C ASP A 521 3.43 -13.92 -12.96
N HIS A 522 4.45 -14.72 -12.61
CA HIS A 522 4.26 -16.01 -11.98
C HIS A 522 5.35 -16.22 -10.92
N GLN A 523 4.96 -16.09 -9.65
CA GLN A 523 5.90 -16.07 -8.53
C GLN A 523 5.41 -16.89 -7.34
N ILE A 524 6.34 -17.66 -6.75
CA ILE A 524 6.18 -18.29 -5.45
C ILE A 524 7.12 -17.59 -4.46
N MET A 525 6.63 -17.31 -3.28
CA MET A 525 7.38 -16.62 -2.23
C MET A 525 7.18 -17.34 -0.90
N VAL A 526 8.29 -17.60 -0.21
CA VAL A 526 8.31 -18.11 1.15
C VAL A 526 8.99 -17.08 2.03
N THR A 527 8.21 -16.42 2.90
CA THR A 527 8.71 -15.39 3.82
C THR A 527 8.58 -15.86 5.26
N TYR A 528 9.67 -15.82 6.00
CA TYR A 528 9.68 -15.90 7.46
C TYR A 528 9.79 -14.49 8.05
N SER A 529 8.97 -14.19 9.04
CA SER A 529 8.99 -12.92 9.79
C SER A 529 9.08 -13.21 11.28
N ASN A 530 10.00 -12.53 11.98
CA ASN A 530 9.99 -12.39 13.42
C ASN A 530 9.62 -10.95 13.77
N THR A 531 8.50 -10.76 14.46
CA THR A 531 8.02 -9.44 14.87
C THR A 531 7.93 -9.38 16.39
N GLN A 532 8.44 -8.29 16.96
CA GLN A 532 8.50 -8.06 18.38
C GLN A 532 7.84 -6.72 18.70
N PHE A 533 6.87 -6.71 19.62
CA PHE A 533 6.20 -5.50 20.08
C PHE A 533 6.47 -5.28 21.56
N GLY A 534 7.00 -4.10 21.88
CA GLY A 534 7.01 -3.59 23.24
C GLY A 534 5.58 -3.33 23.71
N THR A 535 5.28 -3.73 24.93
CA THR A 535 3.96 -3.55 25.57
C THR A 535 3.90 -2.28 26.41
N GLY A 536 4.95 -1.46 26.42
CA GLY A 536 5.04 -0.19 27.14
C GLY A 536 4.24 0.96 26.52
N GLY A 537 4.38 2.16 27.08
CA GLY A 537 3.65 3.36 26.69
C GLY A 537 2.20 3.43 27.17
N TYR A 538 1.52 4.53 26.86
CA TYR A 538 0.15 4.79 27.32
C TYR A 538 -0.81 4.98 26.13
N ALA A 539 -2.06 4.50 26.25
CA ALA A 539 -3.09 4.67 25.22
C ALA A 539 -4.46 4.98 25.85
N ILE A 540 -5.10 6.06 25.40
CA ILE A 540 -6.36 6.56 25.98
C ILE A 540 -7.51 5.57 25.76
N GLY A 541 -8.29 5.34 26.81
CA GLY A 541 -9.40 4.38 26.81
C GLY A 541 -8.96 2.92 26.75
N ARG A 542 -7.65 2.64 26.83
CA ARG A 542 -7.08 1.28 26.79
C ARG A 542 -6.13 1.02 27.97
N SER A 543 -5.41 2.04 28.44
CA SER A 543 -4.58 2.00 29.66
C SER A 543 -5.36 2.50 30.89
N ALA A 544 -4.92 2.14 32.11
CA ALA A 544 -5.62 2.52 33.33
C ALA A 544 -5.55 4.03 33.62
N PRO A 545 -6.58 4.62 34.27
CA PRO A 545 -7.91 4.05 34.52
C PRO A 545 -8.75 3.82 33.25
N LEU A 546 -9.48 2.71 33.23
CA LEU A 546 -10.46 2.40 32.20
C LEU A 546 -11.79 3.15 32.46
N PRO A 547 -12.55 3.50 31.41
CA PRO A 547 -13.92 3.98 31.56
C PRO A 547 -14.83 2.94 32.26
N PRO A 548 -15.89 3.38 32.96
CA PRO A 548 -16.88 2.47 33.54
C PRO A 548 -17.49 1.54 32.47
N GLY A 549 -17.52 0.23 32.72
CA GLY A 549 -18.05 -0.77 31.79
C GLY A 549 -17.05 -1.33 30.77
N SER A 550 -15.81 -0.82 30.70
CA SER A 550 -14.76 -1.30 29.79
C SER A 550 -14.06 -2.61 30.23
N GLY A 551 -14.62 -3.32 31.21
CA GLY A 551 -14.01 -4.52 31.81
C GLY A 551 -13.08 -4.21 32.99
N THR A 552 -12.61 -5.27 33.67
CA THR A 552 -11.87 -5.17 34.95
C THR A 552 -10.35 -5.20 34.81
N VAL A 553 -9.80 -5.40 33.60
CA VAL A 553 -8.36 -5.49 33.37
C VAL A 553 -7.93 -4.38 32.43
N PRO A 554 -7.28 -3.31 32.91
CA PRO A 554 -6.68 -2.31 32.05
C PRO A 554 -5.62 -2.96 31.13
N LEU A 555 -5.54 -2.52 29.89
CA LEU A 555 -4.68 -3.13 28.86
C LEU A 555 -3.22 -2.66 28.99
N ASP A 556 -2.85 -2.11 30.14
CA ASP A 556 -1.48 -1.75 30.54
C ASP A 556 -0.80 -2.84 31.40
N ALA A 557 -1.37 -4.05 31.46
CA ALA A 557 -0.68 -5.21 32.00
C ALA A 557 0.65 -5.42 31.23
N VAL A 558 1.77 -4.97 31.77
CA VAL A 558 3.08 -5.17 31.16
C VAL A 558 3.47 -6.64 31.34
N GLY A 559 3.40 -7.42 30.26
CA GLY A 559 3.59 -8.88 30.26
C GLY A 559 4.77 -9.36 29.41
N GLY A 560 5.84 -8.57 29.33
CA GLY A 560 6.98 -8.82 28.45
C GLY A 560 6.73 -8.37 27.00
N THR A 561 7.63 -8.77 26.10
CA THR A 561 7.56 -8.44 24.66
C THR A 561 6.66 -9.43 23.94
N LEU A 562 5.73 -8.94 23.12
CA LEU A 562 4.91 -9.78 22.24
C LEU A 562 5.79 -10.26 21.09
N ILE A 563 5.96 -11.57 20.93
CA ILE A 563 6.80 -12.14 19.88
C ILE A 563 5.92 -12.97 18.96
N GLU A 564 5.94 -12.65 17.67
CA GLU A 564 5.29 -13.42 16.61
C GLU A 564 6.34 -13.93 15.63
N ASN A 565 6.28 -15.23 15.33
CA ASN A 565 6.98 -15.86 14.23
C ASN A 565 5.94 -16.27 13.18
N ALA A 566 6.06 -15.77 11.96
CA ALA A 566 5.12 -16.07 10.88
C ALA A 566 5.85 -16.64 9.66
N ILE A 567 5.40 -17.79 9.18
CA ILE A 567 5.82 -18.36 7.90
C ILE A 567 4.67 -18.15 6.91
N ARG A 568 4.95 -17.44 5.82
CA ARG A 568 3.99 -17.15 4.75
C ARG A 568 4.46 -17.82 3.47
N VAL A 569 3.61 -18.67 2.90
CA VAL A 569 3.77 -19.19 1.54
C VAL A 569 2.76 -18.47 0.68
N GLN A 570 3.25 -17.71 -0.29
CA GLN A 570 2.44 -16.91 -1.18
C GLN A 570 2.65 -17.34 -2.62
N TYR A 571 1.55 -17.54 -3.32
CA TYR A 571 1.52 -17.75 -4.76
C TYR A 571 0.88 -16.53 -5.41
N GLN A 572 1.59 -15.94 -6.37
CA GLN A 572 1.16 -14.76 -7.11
C GLN A 572 1.05 -15.08 -8.59
N ILE A 573 -0.08 -14.68 -9.17
CA ILE A 573 -0.26 -14.57 -10.61
C ILE A 573 -0.58 -13.11 -10.93
N PHE A 574 0.07 -12.57 -11.95
CA PHE A 574 -0.26 -11.32 -12.62
C PHE A 574 -0.38 -11.61 -14.12
N PHE A 575 -1.52 -11.25 -14.70
CA PHE A 575 -1.78 -11.40 -16.14
C PHE A 575 -2.61 -10.24 -16.66
#